data_AF-A0A537NN45-F1
#
_entry.id   AF-A0A537NN45-F1
#
_cell.length_a   1.000
_cell.length_b   1.000
_cell.length_c   1.000
_cell.angle_alpha   90.00
_cell.angle_beta   90.00
_cell.angle_gamma   90.00
#
_symmetry.space_group_name_H-M   'P 1'
#
loop_
_entity.id
_entity.type
_entity.pdbx_description
1 polymer ?
#
loop_
_entity_poly.entity_id
_entity_poly.type
_entity_poly.pdbx_seq_one_letter_code
_entity_poly.pdbx_strand_id
1 'polypeptide(L)' 'MAKYMKVPEDAEVLDRQVEVTVVSTNAPAGKPLGWQESADWEANLSLLKETGGIAEVKPLSAYYTNAYLQ' A
#
# COMPACT_ATOMS: atom_id res chain seq x y z
N MET A 1 8.05 35.35 -1.29
CA MET A 1 8.49 33.98 -1.55
C MET A 1 9.25 33.48 -0.33
N ALA A 2 8.58 32.81 0.62
CA ALA A 2 9.25 32.27 1.81
C ALA A 2 10.03 31.01 1.40
N LYS A 3 11.36 31.14 1.35
CA LYS A 3 12.30 30.09 0.99
C LYS A 3 12.44 29.16 2.21
N TYR A 4 11.70 28.05 2.20
CA TYR A 4 11.75 26.92 3.15
C TYR A 4 11.57 27.29 4.64
N MET A 5 10.32 27.32 5.10
CA MET A 5 10.03 27.26 6.53
C MET A 5 10.35 25.83 7.02
N LYS A 6 11.40 25.67 7.83
CA LYS A 6 11.59 24.44 8.62
C LYS A 6 10.67 24.51 9.82
N VAL A 7 9.67 23.63 9.86
CA VAL A 7 8.86 23.41 11.04
C VAL A 7 9.68 22.55 12.01
N PRO A 8 9.89 22.96 13.27
CA PRO A 8 10.49 22.09 14.27
C PRO A 8 9.60 20.85 14.45
N GLU A 9 10.16 19.66 14.23
CA GLU A 9 9.46 18.41 14.49
C GLU A 9 9.51 18.11 16.00
N ASP A 10 8.35 17.77 16.57
CA ASP A 10 8.26 17.25 17.93
C ASP A 10 8.67 15.77 17.91
N ALA A 11 9.70 15.43 18.69
CA ALA A 11 10.27 14.09 18.69
C ALA A 11 9.28 13.01 19.12
N GLU A 12 8.40 13.30 20.09
CA GLU A 12 7.40 12.34 20.56
C GLU A 12 6.33 12.10 19.49
N VAL A 13 5.92 13.17 18.80
CA VAL A 13 4.98 13.06 17.68
C VAL A 13 5.59 12.26 16.54
N LEU A 14 6.86 12.51 16.21
CA LEU A 14 7.58 11.79 15.15
C LEU A 14 7.69 10.30 15.47
N ASP A 15 8.11 9.95 16.69
CA ASP A 15 8.23 8.56 17.12
C ASP A 15 6.88 7.85 17.04
N ARG A 16 5.81 8.51 17.49
CA ARG A 16 4.46 7.94 17.43
C ARG A 16 3.98 7.75 16.00
N GLN A 17 4.29 8.68 15.11
CA GLN A 17 3.97 8.57 13.69
C GLN A 17 4.70 7.39 13.05
N VAL A 18 5.98 7.18 13.39
CA VAL A 18 6.75 6.03 12.90
C VAL A 18 6.13 4.72 13.39
N GLU A 19 5.82 4.60 14.68
CA GLU A 19 5.17 3.41 15.25
C GLU A 19 3.85 3.08 14.56
N VAL A 20 2.96 4.08 14.44
CA VAL A 20 1.65 3.90 13.80
C VAL A 20 1.81 3.54 12.32
N THR A 21 2.77 4.17 11.64
CA THR A 21 3.06 3.86 10.23
C THR A 21 3.52 2.42 10.07
N VAL A 22 4.42 1.92 10.92
CA VAL A 22 4.87 0.53 10.91
C VAL A 22 3.71 -0.44 11.13
N VAL A 23 2.82 -0.17 12.09
CA VAL A 23 1.64 -1.02 12.35
C VAL A 23 0.64 -1.00 11.18
N SER A 24 0.47 0.14 10.53
CA SER A 24 -0.43 0.28 9.38
C SER A 24 0.13 -0.33 8.09
N THR A 25 1.46 -0.39 7.97
CA THR A 25 2.16 -0.99 6.84
C THR A 25 2.32 -2.49 7.08
N ASN A 26 1.20 -3.21 7.15
CA ASN A 26 1.25 -4.66 7.37
C ASN A 26 1.53 -5.40 6.06
N ALA A 27 2.59 -6.20 6.08
CA ALA A 27 2.69 -7.40 5.25
C ALA A 27 2.30 -8.63 6.08
N PRO A 28 1.72 -9.68 5.47
CA PRO A 28 1.45 -10.93 6.19
C PRO A 28 2.71 -11.50 6.84
N ALA A 29 2.54 -12.26 7.92
CA ALA A 29 3.67 -12.88 8.63
C ALA A 29 4.56 -13.69 7.66
N GLY A 30 5.87 -13.41 7.67
CA GLY A 30 6.84 -14.06 6.79
C GLY A 30 6.87 -13.54 5.35
N LYS A 31 6.16 -12.45 5.05
CA LYS A 31 6.22 -11.75 3.75
C LYS A 31 6.90 -10.38 3.89
N PRO A 32 7.62 -9.92 2.85
CA PRO A 32 8.25 -8.59 2.88
C PRO A 32 7.21 -7.47 2.84
N LEU A 33 7.58 -6.28 3.32
CA LEU A 33 6.72 -5.09 3.25
C LEU A 33 6.29 -4.82 1.80
N GLY A 34 5.02 -4.49 1.61
CA GLY A 34 4.44 -4.25 0.27
C GLY A 34 4.09 -5.54 -0.50
N TRP A 35 4.23 -6.72 0.11
CA TRP A 35 3.75 -7.97 -0.47
C TRP A 35 2.23 -7.98 -0.61
N GLN A 36 1.77 -8.47 -1.77
CA GLN A 36 0.35 -8.44 -2.12
C GLN A 36 -0.15 -9.86 -2.40
N GLU A 37 -1.29 -10.20 -1.81
CA GLU A 37 -1.96 -11.49 -1.96
C GLU A 37 -2.74 -11.54 -3.29
N SER A 38 -2.61 -12.63 -4.03
CA SER A 38 -3.27 -12.75 -5.34
C SER A 38 -4.79 -12.80 -5.20
N ALA A 39 -5.29 -13.50 -4.17
CA ALA A 39 -6.71 -13.66 -3.92
C ALA A 39 -7.40 -12.31 -3.64
N ASP A 40 -6.74 -11.39 -2.94
CA ASP A 40 -7.28 -10.07 -2.65
C ASP A 40 -7.45 -9.24 -3.94
N TRP A 41 -6.48 -9.33 -4.86
CA TRP A 41 -6.59 -8.70 -6.17
C TRP A 41 -7.71 -9.28 -7.01
N GLU A 42 -7.83 -10.61 -7.06
CA GLU A 42 -8.91 -11.29 -7.78
C GLU A 42 -10.28 -10.88 -7.25
N ALA A 43 -10.46 -10.85 -5.93
CA ALA A 43 -11.70 -10.44 -5.29
C ALA A 43 -12.05 -8.98 -5.62
N ASN A 44 -11.08 -8.07 -5.50
CA ASN A 44 -11.28 -6.65 -5.77
C ASN A 44 -11.60 -6.37 -7.25
N LEU A 45 -10.87 -7.01 -8.17
CA LEU A 45 -11.11 -6.85 -9.61
C LEU A 45 -12.44 -7.44 -10.04
N SER A 46 -12.85 -8.56 -9.42
CA SER A 46 -14.17 -9.14 -9.64
C SER A 46 -15.27 -8.19 -9.19
N LEU A 47 -15.17 -7.63 -7.98
CA LEU A 47 -16.10 -6.63 -7.46
C LEU A 47 -16.19 -5.40 -8.37
N LEU A 48 -15.04 -4.87 -8.83
CA LEU A 48 -15.02 -3.72 -9.73
C LEU A 48 -15.69 -4.02 -11.08
N LYS A 49 -15.54 -5.23 -11.60
CA LYS A 49 -16.21 -5.63 -12.83
C LYS A 49 -17.72 -5.78 -12.62
N GLU A 50 -18.13 -6.45 -11.55
CA GLU A 50 -19.54 -6.67 -11.21
C GLU A 50 -20.30 -5.35 -10.98
N THR A 51 -19.64 -4.37 -10.35
CA THR A 51 -20.21 -3.05 -10.08
C THR A 51 -20.08 -2.07 -11.25
N GLY A 52 -19.49 -2.49 -12.37
CA GLY A 52 -19.31 -1.66 -13.56
C GLY A 52 -18.21 -0.62 -13.47
N GLY A 53 -17.34 -0.68 -12.45
CA GLY A 53 -16.17 0.19 -12.30
C GLY A 53 -15.07 -0.10 -13.33
N ILE A 54 -15.01 -1.32 -13.88
CA ILE A 54 -14.14 -1.69 -14.99
C ILE A 54 -14.88 -2.58 -16.00
N ALA A 55 -14.52 -2.45 -17.28
CA ALA A 55 -15.13 -3.26 -18.35
C ALA A 55 -14.55 -4.68 -18.45
N GLU A 56 -13.25 -4.83 -18.15
CA GLU A 56 -12.54 -6.10 -18.25
C GLU A 56 -11.50 -6.25 -17.12
N VAL A 57 -11.19 -7.50 -16.78
CA VAL A 57 -10.08 -7.85 -15.88
C VAL A 57 -8.92 -8.35 -16.72
N LYS A 58 -7.76 -7.70 -16.63
CA LYS A 58 -6.52 -8.12 -17.28
C LYS A 58 -5.84 -9.24 -16.46
N PRO A 59 -4.78 -9.90 -16.98
CA PRO A 59 -3.97 -10.79 -16.15
C PRO A 59 -3.45 -10.06 -14.90
N LEU A 60 -3.41 -10.75 -13.75
CA LEU A 60 -2.99 -10.16 -12.46
C LEU A 60 -1.63 -9.46 -12.51
N SER A 61 -0.70 -10.00 -13.31
CA SER A 61 0.62 -9.42 -13.53
C SER A 61 0.60 -8.02 -14.14
N ALA A 62 -0.53 -7.57 -14.70
CA ALA A 62 -0.72 -6.19 -15.15
C ALA A 62 -0.99 -5.21 -14.00
N TYR A 63 -1.36 -5.71 -12.80
CA TYR A 63 -1.75 -4.88 -11.66
C TYR A 63 -0.70 -4.88 -10.55
N TYR A 64 -0.06 -6.03 -10.30
CA TYR A 64 0.98 -6.12 -9.27
C TYR A 64 2.00 -7.23 -9.58
N THR A 65 3.14 -7.15 -8.89
CA THR A 65 4.14 -8.23 -8.82
C THR A 65 4.87 -8.17 -7.49
N ASN A 66 5.13 -9.33 -6.92
CA ASN A 66 5.96 -9.47 -5.71
C ASN A 66 7.44 -9.72 -6.06
N ALA A 67 7.80 -9.79 -7.35
CA ALA A 67 9.12 -10.21 -7.81
C ALA A 67 10.28 -9.26 -7.43
N TYR A 68 9.97 -8.03 -7.02
CA TYR A 68 10.96 -7.00 -6.69
C TYR A 68 11.02 -6.65 -5.20
N LEU A 69 10.26 -7.38 -4.36
CA LEU A 69 10.29 -7.17 -2.92
C LEU A 69 11.53 -7.85 -2.33
N GLN A 70 12.22 -7.13 -1.45
CA GLN A 70 13.47 -7.57 -0.79
C GLN A 70 13.19 -8.36 0.49
#